data_AF-A0A7W1D370-F1
#
_entry.id   AF-A0A7W1D370-F1
#
_cell.length_a   1.000
_cell.length_b   1.000
_cell.length_c   1.000
_cell.angle_alpha   90.00
_cell.angle_beta   90.00
_cell.angle_gamma   90.00
#
_symmetry.space_group_name_H-M   'P 1'
#
loop_
_entity.id
_entity.type
_entity.pdbx_description
1 polymer ?
#
loop_
_entity_poly.entity_id
_entity_poly.type
_entity_poly.pdbx_seq_one_letter_code
_entity_poly.pdbx_strand_id
1 'polypeptide(L)'
;MAKTLEFHEEARRALERGMNQLADAVKITLGPKGRNVVLEKKWGAPTITNDGVSIAKEIELEDPYESVGAELVKEVAKKTDDVAGDGTTTATVLAQAMVHEGLRNVAAGSNPIALKRGIDKAVTALVEYIKSSAREVEGRDQISQVASISANNDPEIGEAIAEAMDKVGKDGVITVEESNTFGLELELVEGMRFDKGYVSPYFVTDPERMEAVLDEPYVLIANQKISAVRDLLPILEKVMQSGKPLLIVAE
;
A
#
# COMPACT_ATOMS: atom_id res chain seq x y z
N MET A 1 -19.68 6.88 25.63
CA MET A 1 -20.87 6.72 24.76
C MET A 1 -21.44 5.32 24.95
N ALA A 2 -22.78 5.20 24.93
CA ALA A 2 -23.45 3.90 24.92
C ALA A 2 -23.16 3.15 23.59
N LYS A 3 -23.19 1.82 23.62
CA LYS A 3 -22.94 0.97 22.45
C LYS A 3 -24.27 0.46 21.89
N THR A 4 -24.43 0.53 20.57
CA THR A 4 -25.55 -0.10 19.85
C THR A 4 -25.12 -1.49 19.41
N LEU A 5 -25.99 -2.48 19.57
CA LEU A 5 -25.72 -3.88 19.24
C LEU A 5 -26.72 -4.35 18.19
N GLU A 6 -26.21 -4.99 17.14
CA GLU A 6 -26.99 -5.65 16.10
C GLU A 6 -26.52 -7.10 15.98
N PHE A 7 -27.42 -8.02 15.64
CA PHE A 7 -27.16 -9.45 15.73
C PHE A 7 -27.55 -10.17 14.44
N HIS A 8 -27.11 -11.42 14.33
CA HIS A 8 -27.56 -12.39 13.33
C HIS A 8 -27.53 -11.89 11.88
N GLU A 9 -28.66 -11.94 11.19
CA GLU A 9 -28.76 -11.68 9.77
C GLU A 9 -28.67 -10.18 9.46
N GLU A 10 -29.30 -9.35 10.27
CA GLU A 10 -29.32 -7.90 10.12
C GLU A 10 -27.89 -7.33 10.18
N ALA A 11 -27.10 -7.75 11.18
CA ALA A 11 -25.70 -7.35 11.29
C ALA A 11 -24.86 -7.81 10.10
N ARG A 12 -25.05 -9.05 9.63
CA ARG A 12 -24.30 -9.58 8.48
C ARG A 12 -24.65 -8.87 7.18
N ARG A 13 -25.93 -8.56 6.96
CA ARG A 13 -26.37 -7.79 5.79
C ARG A 13 -25.86 -6.36 5.83
N ALA A 14 -25.77 -5.73 7.01
CA ALA A 14 -25.17 -4.40 7.13
C ALA A 14 -23.69 -4.41 6.76
N LEU A 15 -22.92 -5.35 7.30
CA LEU A 15 -21.52 -5.53 6.94
C LEU A 15 -21.33 -5.79 5.44
N GLU A 16 -22.18 -6.65 4.84
CA GLU A 16 -22.16 -6.94 3.42
C GLU A 16 -22.44 -5.70 2.55
N ARG A 17 -23.42 -4.87 2.93
CA ARG A 17 -23.73 -3.62 2.20
C ARG A 17 -22.55 -2.65 2.21
N GLY A 18 -21.89 -2.49 3.35
CA GLY A 18 -20.71 -1.64 3.46
C GLY A 18 -19.52 -2.15 2.64
N MET A 19 -19.27 -3.46 2.73
CA MET A 19 -18.27 -4.13 1.90
C MET A 19 -18.56 -3.95 0.41
N ASN A 20 -19.80 -4.12 -0.02
CA ASN A 20 -20.20 -3.97 -1.41
C ASN A 20 -20.00 -2.55 -1.92
N GLN A 21 -20.35 -1.53 -1.14
CA GLN A 21 -20.11 -0.13 -1.54
C GLN A 21 -18.63 0.13 -1.83
N LEU A 22 -17.74 -0.34 -0.95
CA LEU A 22 -16.30 -0.18 -1.16
C LEU A 22 -15.80 -1.01 -2.36
N ALA A 23 -16.16 -2.29 -2.42
CA ALA A 23 -15.71 -3.18 -3.47
C ALA A 23 -16.24 -2.76 -4.85
N ASP A 24 -17.47 -2.25 -4.94
CA ASP A 24 -18.07 -1.79 -6.18
C ASP A 24 -17.40 -0.54 -6.73
N ALA A 25 -16.92 0.35 -5.85
CA ALA A 25 -16.15 1.53 -6.23
C ALA A 25 -14.73 1.17 -6.70
N VAL A 26 -14.10 0.16 -6.08
CA VAL A 26 -12.73 -0.25 -6.42
C VAL A 26 -12.69 -1.17 -7.65
N LYS A 27 -13.62 -2.12 -7.78
CA LYS A 27 -13.56 -3.17 -8.83
C LYS A 27 -13.64 -2.65 -10.25
N ILE A 28 -14.18 -1.45 -10.47
CA ILE A 28 -14.26 -0.87 -11.82
C ILE A 28 -12.90 -0.45 -12.36
N THR A 29 -11.87 -0.36 -11.51
CA THR A 29 -10.50 -0.02 -11.92
C THR A 29 -9.67 -1.23 -12.33
N LEU A 30 -10.21 -2.45 -12.18
CA LEU A 30 -9.46 -3.68 -12.40
C LEU A 30 -9.06 -3.87 -13.87
N GLY A 31 -7.75 -4.03 -14.09
CA GLY A 31 -7.15 -4.45 -15.36
C GLY A 31 -7.05 -3.33 -16.42
N PRO A 32 -6.63 -3.68 -17.64
CA PRO A 32 -6.28 -2.69 -18.69
C PRO A 32 -7.48 -1.89 -19.24
N LYS A 33 -8.70 -2.33 -18.94
CA LYS A 33 -9.95 -1.62 -19.28
C LYS A 33 -10.62 -1.03 -18.04
N GLY A 34 -9.86 -0.90 -16.96
CA GLY A 34 -10.27 -0.21 -15.75
C GLY A 34 -10.73 1.21 -16.07
N ARG A 35 -11.71 1.68 -15.32
CA ARG A 35 -12.22 3.05 -15.40
C ARG A 35 -11.60 3.89 -14.32
N ASN A 36 -11.46 5.18 -14.58
CA ASN A 36 -11.02 6.12 -13.57
C ASN A 36 -12.17 6.42 -12.60
N VAL A 37 -11.81 6.60 -11.34
CA VAL A 37 -12.65 7.14 -10.28
C VAL A 37 -12.22 8.58 -10.02
N VAL A 38 -13.22 9.45 -9.79
CA VAL A 38 -13.01 10.84 -9.45
C VAL A 38 -13.21 11.00 -7.95
N LEU A 39 -12.17 11.45 -7.26
CA LEU A 39 -12.14 11.67 -5.82
C LEU A 39 -12.19 13.18 -5.56
N GLU A 40 -13.17 13.64 -4.79
CA GLU A 40 -13.31 15.03 -4.40
C GLU A 40 -12.18 15.43 -3.44
N LYS A 41 -11.60 16.61 -3.65
CA LYS A 41 -10.69 17.25 -2.68
C LYS A 41 -11.38 18.50 -2.12
N LYS A 42 -11.23 18.73 -0.81
CA LYS A 42 -11.79 19.93 -0.14
C LYS A 42 -11.28 21.25 -0.73
N TRP A 43 -10.11 21.21 -1.37
CA TRP A 43 -9.47 22.36 -2.02
C TRP A 43 -8.78 21.90 -3.30
N GLY A 44 -8.83 22.74 -4.34
CA GLY A 44 -8.17 22.47 -5.62
C GLY A 44 -8.97 21.58 -6.56
N ALA A 45 -8.27 20.97 -7.52
CA ALA A 45 -8.87 20.07 -8.50
C ALA A 45 -9.11 18.67 -7.90
N PRO A 46 -10.15 17.94 -8.34
CA PRO A 46 -10.38 16.56 -7.91
C PRO A 46 -9.24 15.66 -8.40
N THR A 47 -9.03 14.56 -7.67
CA THR A 47 -8.05 13.55 -8.09
C THR A 47 -8.74 12.51 -8.96
N ILE A 48 -8.17 12.24 -10.13
CA ILE A 48 -8.64 11.22 -11.06
C ILE A 48 -7.66 10.07 -10.97
N THR A 49 -8.10 8.90 -10.49
CA THR A 49 -7.22 7.75 -10.27
C THR A 49 -7.89 6.44 -10.66
N ASN A 50 -7.09 5.46 -11.04
CA ASN A 50 -7.47 4.06 -11.19
C ASN A 50 -6.82 3.17 -10.12
N ASP A 51 -6.11 3.76 -9.15
CA ASP A 51 -5.51 3.03 -8.04
C ASP A 51 -6.55 2.63 -6.98
N GLY A 52 -6.71 1.32 -6.78
CA GLY A 52 -7.65 0.75 -5.83
C GLY A 52 -7.34 1.10 -4.37
N VAL A 53 -6.06 1.31 -4.00
CA VAL A 53 -5.68 1.68 -2.64
C VAL A 53 -6.11 3.10 -2.31
N SER A 54 -5.79 4.04 -3.21
CA SER A 54 -6.21 5.44 -3.10
C SER A 54 -7.72 5.56 -3.00
N ILE A 55 -8.46 4.84 -3.86
CA ILE A 55 -9.93 4.84 -3.83
C ILE A 55 -10.46 4.26 -2.52
N ALA A 56 -9.93 3.11 -2.07
CA ALA A 56 -10.38 2.47 -0.84
C ALA A 56 -10.14 3.36 0.40
N LYS A 57 -9.05 4.14 0.44
CA LYS A 57 -8.75 5.06 1.55
C LYS A 57 -9.81 6.15 1.71
N GLU A 58 -10.31 6.70 0.61
CA GLU A 58 -11.28 7.81 0.61
C GLU A 58 -12.72 7.41 0.94
N ILE A 59 -13.05 6.11 0.95
CA ILE A 59 -14.43 5.66 1.17
C ILE A 59 -14.76 5.63 2.66
N GLU A 60 -15.55 6.59 3.13
CA GLU A 60 -16.14 6.60 4.46
C GLU A 60 -17.67 6.47 4.36
N LEU A 61 -18.25 5.58 5.16
CA LEU A 61 -19.70 5.34 5.19
C LEU A 61 -20.30 5.91 6.48
N GLU A 62 -21.46 6.57 6.34
CA GLU A 62 -22.17 7.20 7.47
C GLU A 62 -22.76 6.18 8.44
N ASP A 63 -23.29 5.06 7.93
CA ASP A 63 -23.84 4.00 8.76
C ASP A 63 -22.71 3.27 9.50
N PRO A 64 -22.73 3.20 10.85
CA PRO A 64 -21.63 2.61 11.62
C PRO A 64 -21.40 1.12 11.34
N TYR A 65 -22.44 0.36 10.98
CA TYR A 65 -22.31 -1.08 10.71
C TYR A 65 -21.79 -1.32 9.30
N GLU A 66 -22.27 -0.55 8.32
CA GLU A 66 -21.72 -0.58 6.96
C GLU A 66 -20.26 -0.11 6.95
N SER A 67 -19.94 0.94 7.71
CA SER A 67 -18.56 1.43 7.88
C SER A 67 -17.61 0.33 8.36
N VAL A 68 -18.01 -0.48 9.35
CA VAL A 68 -17.21 -1.65 9.77
C VAL A 68 -17.00 -2.64 8.62
N GLY A 69 -18.03 -2.89 7.80
CA GLY A 69 -17.92 -3.76 6.64
C GLY A 69 -16.92 -3.26 5.59
N ALA A 70 -16.93 -1.95 5.32
CA ALA A 70 -15.97 -1.31 4.44
C ALA A 70 -14.54 -1.38 5.00
N GLU A 71 -14.34 -1.05 6.27
CA GLU A 71 -13.02 -1.10 6.94
C GLU A 71 -12.40 -2.51 6.92
N LEU A 72 -13.22 -3.56 7.08
CA LEU A 72 -12.73 -4.95 6.95
C LEU A 72 -12.13 -5.25 5.58
N VAL A 73 -12.67 -4.65 4.51
CA VAL A 73 -12.14 -4.84 3.14
C VAL A 73 -10.97 -3.91 2.85
N LYS A 74 -10.96 -2.69 3.41
CA LYS A 74 -9.77 -1.83 3.38
C LYS A 74 -8.56 -2.55 3.97
N GLU A 75 -8.76 -3.26 5.08
CA GLU A 75 -7.69 -4.03 5.73
C GLU A 75 -7.16 -5.17 4.84
N VAL A 76 -8.03 -5.81 4.03
CA VAL A 76 -7.62 -6.83 3.05
C VAL A 76 -6.76 -6.21 1.95
N ALA A 77 -7.19 -5.07 1.39
CA ALA A 77 -6.44 -4.36 0.37
C ALA A 77 -5.08 -3.89 0.91
N LYS A 78 -5.08 -3.23 2.07
CA LYS A 78 -3.87 -2.70 2.72
C LYS A 78 -2.84 -3.78 3.01
N LYS A 79 -3.24 -4.91 3.60
CA LYS A 79 -2.31 -6.01 3.89
C LYS A 79 -1.72 -6.65 2.64
N THR A 80 -2.47 -6.63 1.54
CA THR A 80 -1.97 -7.12 0.25
C THR A 80 -0.91 -6.17 -0.28
N ASP A 81 -1.17 -4.86 -0.21
CA ASP A 81 -0.22 -3.81 -0.59
C ASP A 81 1.07 -3.86 0.23
N ASP A 82 0.94 -3.92 1.56
CA ASP A 82 2.08 -3.90 2.50
C ASP A 82 3.07 -5.06 2.25
N VAL A 83 2.60 -6.20 1.73
CA VAL A 83 3.41 -7.41 1.52
C VAL A 83 3.84 -7.60 0.07
N ALA A 84 2.96 -7.29 -0.88
CA ALA A 84 3.16 -7.60 -2.30
C ALA A 84 3.35 -6.35 -3.19
N GLY A 85 2.93 -5.17 -2.74
CA GLY A 85 3.01 -3.91 -3.50
C GLY A 85 2.08 -3.82 -4.73
N ASP A 86 1.23 -4.82 -4.95
CA ASP A 86 0.21 -4.87 -6.01
C ASP A 86 -0.88 -5.89 -5.64
N GLY A 87 -1.99 -5.91 -6.38
CA GLY A 87 -3.06 -6.91 -6.25
C GLY A 87 -4.18 -6.51 -5.30
N THR A 88 -4.18 -5.27 -4.81
CA THR A 88 -5.19 -4.75 -3.88
C THR A 88 -6.61 -4.85 -4.42
N THR A 89 -6.83 -4.39 -5.66
CA THR A 89 -8.12 -4.50 -6.36
C THR A 89 -8.55 -5.96 -6.52
N THR A 90 -7.61 -6.86 -6.86
CA THR A 90 -7.89 -8.29 -6.98
C THR A 90 -8.30 -8.90 -5.63
N ALA A 91 -7.59 -8.55 -4.55
CA ALA A 91 -7.91 -9.01 -3.21
C ALA A 91 -9.29 -8.54 -2.75
N THR A 92 -9.65 -7.28 -3.03
CA THR A 92 -10.97 -6.71 -2.75
C THR A 92 -12.09 -7.45 -3.47
N VAL A 93 -11.92 -7.73 -4.76
CA VAL A 93 -12.92 -8.47 -5.57
C VAL A 93 -13.09 -9.90 -5.07
N LEU A 94 -12.00 -10.58 -4.73
CA LEU A 94 -12.06 -11.93 -4.16
C LEU A 94 -12.75 -11.93 -2.79
N ALA A 95 -12.43 -10.97 -1.93
CA ALA A 95 -13.07 -10.83 -0.61
C ALA A 95 -14.58 -10.63 -0.75
N GLN A 96 -15.01 -9.73 -1.64
CA GLN A 96 -16.42 -9.49 -1.93
C GLN A 96 -17.13 -10.79 -2.35
N ALA A 97 -16.57 -11.53 -3.31
CA ALA A 97 -17.16 -12.77 -3.80
C ALA A 97 -17.25 -13.86 -2.71
N MET A 98 -16.18 -14.03 -1.92
CA MET A 98 -16.14 -15.02 -0.84
C MET A 98 -17.16 -14.72 0.26
N VAL A 99 -17.32 -13.45 0.61
CA VAL A 99 -18.27 -13.03 1.64
C VAL A 99 -19.70 -13.17 1.14
N HIS A 100 -19.99 -12.75 -0.09
CA HIS A 100 -21.32 -12.87 -0.69
C HIS A 100 -21.80 -14.33 -0.71
N GLU A 101 -21.00 -15.24 -1.26
CA GLU A 101 -21.35 -16.66 -1.32
C GLU A 101 -21.33 -17.32 0.07
N GLY A 102 -20.43 -16.90 0.96
CA GLY A 102 -20.39 -17.36 2.35
C GLY A 102 -21.67 -17.01 3.10
N LEU A 103 -22.11 -15.76 3.04
CA LEU A 103 -23.33 -15.28 3.69
C LEU A 103 -24.58 -15.95 3.13
N ARG A 104 -24.64 -16.14 1.82
CA ARG A 104 -25.72 -16.91 1.16
C ARG A 104 -25.84 -18.33 1.71
N ASN A 105 -24.71 -19.04 1.88
CA ASN A 105 -24.71 -20.39 2.42
C ASN A 105 -25.07 -20.43 3.91
N VAL A 106 -24.63 -19.43 4.69
CA VAL A 106 -25.02 -19.29 6.10
C VAL A 106 -26.52 -19.03 6.24
N ALA A 107 -27.11 -18.18 5.39
CA ALA A 107 -28.54 -17.94 5.35
C ALA A 107 -29.34 -19.21 4.99
N ALA A 108 -28.76 -20.09 4.16
CA ALA A 108 -29.32 -21.41 3.85
C ALA A 108 -29.17 -22.45 4.99
N GLY A 109 -28.61 -22.07 6.14
CA GLY A 109 -28.47 -22.93 7.32
C GLY A 109 -27.14 -23.67 7.44
N SER A 110 -26.17 -23.37 6.57
CA SER A 110 -24.84 -23.98 6.66
C SER A 110 -24.07 -23.49 7.88
N ASN A 111 -23.25 -24.36 8.47
CA ASN A 111 -22.41 -24.00 9.62
C ASN A 111 -21.27 -23.05 9.17
N PRO A 112 -21.21 -21.81 9.70
CA PRO A 112 -20.18 -20.83 9.30
C PRO A 112 -18.74 -21.30 9.56
N ILE A 113 -18.51 -22.03 10.65
CA ILE A 113 -17.19 -22.55 11.01
C ILE A 113 -16.74 -23.64 10.04
N ALA A 114 -17.69 -24.49 9.60
CA ALA A 114 -17.40 -25.51 8.60
C ALA A 114 -17.11 -24.90 7.22
N LEU A 115 -17.87 -23.87 6.83
CA LEU A 115 -17.61 -23.10 5.59
C LEU A 115 -16.22 -22.47 5.62
N LYS A 116 -15.87 -21.76 6.70
CA LYS A 116 -14.54 -21.16 6.86
C LYS A 116 -13.43 -22.20 6.72
N ARG A 117 -13.55 -23.34 7.40
CA ARG A 117 -12.56 -24.44 7.27
C ARG A 117 -12.43 -24.97 5.84
N GLY A 118 -13.55 -25.06 5.12
CA GLY A 118 -13.56 -25.46 3.71
C GLY A 118 -12.82 -24.47 2.83
N ILE A 119 -13.09 -23.17 3.03
CA ILE A 119 -12.39 -22.06 2.39
C ILE A 119 -10.89 -22.12 2.69
N ASP A 120 -10.50 -22.23 3.96
CA ASP A 120 -9.09 -22.29 4.36
C ASP A 120 -8.36 -23.44 3.66
N LYS A 121 -8.98 -24.63 3.62
CA LYS A 121 -8.40 -25.80 2.96
C LYS A 121 -8.23 -25.59 1.45
N ALA A 122 -9.22 -24.97 0.81
CA ALA A 122 -9.15 -24.66 -0.62
C ALA A 122 -8.04 -23.63 -0.92
N VAL A 123 -7.95 -22.57 -0.10
CA VAL A 123 -6.91 -21.55 -0.22
C VAL A 123 -5.52 -22.16 -0.06
N THR A 124 -5.30 -23.03 0.95
CA THR A 124 -4.00 -23.71 1.12
C THR A 124 -3.61 -24.51 -0.12
N ALA A 125 -4.52 -25.35 -0.64
CA ALA A 125 -4.24 -26.16 -1.82
C ALA A 125 -3.99 -25.30 -3.08
N LEU A 126 -4.73 -24.19 -3.25
CA LEU A 126 -4.53 -23.26 -4.36
C LEU A 126 -3.19 -22.54 -4.27
N VAL A 127 -2.78 -22.10 -3.08
CA VAL A 127 -1.48 -21.46 -2.87
C VAL A 127 -0.34 -22.43 -3.20
N GLU A 128 -0.43 -23.69 -2.77
CA GLU A 128 0.55 -24.72 -3.12
C GLU A 128 0.61 -24.95 -4.63
N TYR A 129 -0.54 -25.04 -5.29
CA TYR A 129 -0.61 -25.23 -6.73
C TYR A 129 -0.01 -24.03 -7.50
N ILE A 130 -0.35 -22.80 -7.10
CA ILE A 130 0.18 -21.56 -7.70
C ILE A 130 1.70 -21.54 -7.56
N LYS A 131 2.24 -21.84 -6.37
CA LYS A 131 3.70 -21.94 -6.15
C LYS A 131 4.35 -22.98 -7.05
N SER A 132 3.73 -24.15 -7.21
CA SER A 132 4.26 -25.21 -8.08
C SER A 132 4.21 -24.87 -9.58
N SER A 133 3.32 -23.94 -9.96
CA SER A 133 3.15 -23.49 -11.34
C SER A 133 3.89 -22.18 -11.64
N ALA A 134 4.49 -21.55 -10.62
CA ALA A 134 5.20 -20.30 -10.75
C ALA A 134 6.45 -20.49 -11.62
N ARG A 135 6.75 -19.45 -12.41
CA ARG A 135 7.96 -19.39 -13.23
C ARG A 135 8.84 -18.30 -12.65
N GLU A 136 10.11 -18.61 -12.44
CA GLU A 136 11.08 -17.60 -12.04
C GLU A 136 11.24 -16.58 -13.17
N VAL A 137 11.33 -15.30 -12.78
CA VAL A 137 11.57 -14.20 -13.70
C VAL A 137 13.07 -14.13 -13.98
N GLU A 138 13.43 -14.39 -15.23
CA GLU A 138 14.80 -14.47 -15.70
C GLU A 138 15.05 -13.48 -16.84
N GLY A 139 16.15 -12.75 -16.72
CA GLY A 139 16.59 -11.80 -17.73
C GLY A 139 15.83 -10.48 -17.74
N ARG A 140 16.42 -9.51 -18.45
CA ARG A 140 15.94 -8.14 -18.55
C ARG A 140 14.56 -8.02 -19.19
N ASP A 141 14.31 -8.81 -20.25
CA ASP A 141 13.06 -8.76 -21.01
C ASP A 141 11.84 -9.14 -20.16
N GLN A 142 11.96 -10.16 -19.31
CA GLN A 142 10.87 -10.58 -18.43
C GLN A 142 10.63 -9.59 -17.30
N ILE A 143 11.69 -8.98 -16.76
CA ILE A 143 11.58 -7.90 -15.76
C ILE A 143 10.84 -6.71 -16.36
N SER A 144 11.26 -6.27 -17.56
CA SER A 144 10.62 -5.17 -18.30
C SER A 144 9.14 -5.46 -18.53
N GLN A 145 8.80 -6.68 -18.97
CA GLN A 145 7.42 -7.09 -19.19
C GLN A 145 6.56 -7.02 -17.92
N VAL A 146 7.06 -7.54 -16.79
CA VAL A 146 6.32 -7.51 -15.51
C VAL A 146 6.10 -6.07 -15.06
N ALA A 147 7.17 -5.27 -15.08
CA ALA A 147 7.12 -3.86 -14.70
C ALA A 147 6.15 -3.06 -15.57
N SER A 148 6.15 -3.27 -16.89
CA SER A 148 5.20 -2.65 -17.82
C SER A 148 3.75 -3.01 -17.51
N ILE A 149 3.46 -4.29 -17.24
CA ILE A 149 2.08 -4.72 -16.94
C ILE A 149 1.57 -4.02 -15.66
N SER A 150 2.41 -3.97 -14.61
CA SER A 150 2.08 -3.27 -13.36
C SER A 150 1.98 -1.75 -13.55
N ALA A 151 2.75 -1.17 -14.45
CA ALA A 151 2.66 0.23 -14.87
C ALA A 151 1.53 0.49 -15.88
N ASN A 152 0.42 -0.26 -15.80
CA ASN A 152 -0.75 -0.13 -16.68
C ASN A 152 -0.44 -0.29 -18.18
N ASN A 153 0.45 -1.22 -18.51
CA ASN A 153 0.97 -1.51 -19.86
C ASN A 153 1.82 -0.39 -20.46
N ASP A 154 2.58 0.33 -19.64
CA ASP A 154 3.56 1.33 -20.09
C ASP A 154 4.93 0.67 -20.38
N PRO A 155 5.37 0.60 -21.66
CA PRO A 155 6.66 0.03 -22.03
C PRO A 155 7.86 0.89 -21.59
N GLU A 156 7.69 2.21 -21.53
CA GLU A 156 8.78 3.14 -21.19
C GLU A 156 9.17 2.98 -19.71
N ILE A 157 8.17 2.88 -18.83
CA ILE A 157 8.39 2.61 -17.39
C ILE A 157 9.01 1.22 -17.18
N GLY A 158 8.52 0.19 -17.88
CA GLY A 158 9.06 -1.16 -17.73
C GLY A 158 10.52 -1.26 -18.15
N GLU A 159 10.89 -0.61 -19.25
CA GLU A 159 12.27 -0.59 -19.74
C GLU A 159 13.21 0.14 -18.77
N ALA A 160 12.77 1.27 -18.21
CA ALA A 160 13.56 2.02 -17.24
C ALA A 160 13.76 1.24 -15.92
N ILE A 161 12.73 0.53 -15.43
CA ILE A 161 12.86 -0.33 -14.25
C ILE A 161 13.83 -1.48 -14.53
N ALA A 162 13.75 -2.11 -15.71
CA ALA A 162 14.66 -3.17 -16.10
C ALA A 162 16.11 -2.68 -16.23
N GLU A 163 16.33 -1.48 -16.77
CA GLU A 163 17.65 -0.84 -16.80
C GLU A 163 18.17 -0.51 -15.39
N ALA A 164 17.32 -0.02 -14.49
CA ALA A 164 17.66 0.23 -13.10
C ALA A 164 18.16 -1.04 -12.42
N MET A 165 17.36 -2.12 -12.48
CA MET A 165 17.69 -3.40 -11.86
C MET A 165 18.96 -4.05 -12.43
N ASP A 166 19.27 -3.82 -13.71
CA ASP A 166 20.51 -4.32 -14.31
C ASP A 166 21.75 -3.58 -13.78
N LYS A 167 21.63 -2.26 -13.53
CA LYS A 167 22.72 -1.44 -12.98
C LYS A 167 22.96 -1.67 -11.48
N VAL A 168 21.91 -1.73 -10.67
CA VAL A 168 22.02 -1.89 -9.20
C VAL A 168 22.04 -3.35 -8.74
N GLY A 169 21.69 -4.29 -9.63
CA GLY A 169 21.50 -5.70 -9.30
C GLY A 169 20.12 -6.00 -8.71
N LYS A 170 19.75 -7.29 -8.63
CA LYS A 170 18.42 -7.73 -8.14
C LYS A 170 18.09 -7.26 -6.72
N ASP A 171 19.11 -7.13 -5.88
CA ASP A 171 18.98 -6.70 -4.47
C ASP A 171 19.35 -5.21 -4.27
N GLY A 172 19.51 -4.47 -5.38
CA GLY A 172 19.84 -3.06 -5.35
C GLY A 172 18.67 -2.17 -4.91
N VAL A 173 19.00 -0.98 -4.40
CA VAL A 173 17.98 -0.01 -3.96
C VAL A 173 17.61 0.88 -5.13
N ILE A 174 16.31 1.00 -5.40
CA ILE A 174 15.74 1.91 -6.39
C ILE A 174 14.84 2.90 -5.66
N THR A 175 15.01 4.18 -5.96
CA THR A 175 14.19 5.28 -5.44
C THR A 175 13.58 6.03 -6.63
N VAL A 176 12.38 6.56 -6.44
CA VAL A 176 11.68 7.39 -7.44
C VAL A 176 11.49 8.78 -6.85
N GLU A 177 11.93 9.79 -7.60
CA GLU A 177 11.81 11.21 -7.25
C GLU A 177 11.05 11.95 -8.37
N GLU A 178 10.28 12.98 -7.98
CA GLU A 178 9.58 13.83 -8.94
C GLU A 178 10.54 14.88 -9.51
N SER A 179 10.62 14.96 -10.83
CA SER A 179 11.40 15.99 -11.52
C SER A 179 10.51 17.08 -12.12
N ASN A 180 11.02 18.31 -12.16
CA ASN A 180 10.40 19.42 -12.89
C ASN A 180 10.68 19.38 -14.40
N THR A 181 11.50 18.44 -14.87
CA THR A 181 11.79 18.23 -16.29
C THR A 181 10.83 17.22 -16.91
N PHE A 182 10.59 17.34 -18.22
CA PHE A 182 9.84 16.34 -18.95
C PHE A 182 10.70 15.10 -19.22
N GLY A 183 10.08 13.93 -19.09
CA GLY A 183 10.70 12.65 -19.39
C GLY A 183 11.05 11.86 -18.14
N LEU A 184 11.60 10.67 -18.36
CA LEU A 184 12.08 9.76 -17.34
C LEU A 184 13.61 9.73 -17.38
N GLU A 185 14.24 10.07 -16.27
CA GLU A 185 15.70 10.02 -16.13
C GLU A 185 16.08 8.95 -15.11
N LEU A 186 17.17 8.25 -15.40
CA LEU A 186 17.73 7.23 -14.53
C LEU A 186 19.13 7.65 -14.12
N GLU A 187 19.30 7.98 -12.84
CA GLU A 187 20.58 8.35 -12.24
C GLU A 187 21.06 7.25 -11.30
N LEU A 188 22.33 6.86 -11.45
CA LEU A 188 22.99 5.96 -10.52
C LEU A 188 23.77 6.81 -9.52
N VAL A 189 23.32 6.81 -8.26
CA VAL A 189 23.96 7.54 -7.17
C VAL A 189 24.59 6.58 -6.17
N GLU A 190 25.68 7.00 -5.52
CA GLU A 190 26.22 6.29 -4.36
C GLU A 190 25.33 6.55 -3.15
N GLY A 191 24.80 5.49 -2.55
CA GLY A 191 23.89 5.59 -1.42
C GLY A 191 23.79 4.29 -0.64
N MET A 192 23.01 4.31 0.45
CA MET A 192 22.75 3.11 1.25
C MET A 192 21.37 3.13 1.87
N ARG A 193 20.82 1.93 2.13
CA ARG A 193 19.58 1.69 2.87
C ARG A 193 19.85 0.72 4.01
N PHE A 194 19.20 0.92 5.16
CA PHE A 194 19.24 0.00 6.29
C PHE A 194 17.86 -0.10 6.95
N ASP A 195 17.58 -1.22 7.61
CA ASP A 195 16.26 -1.54 8.17
C ASP A 195 16.00 -0.83 9.51
N LYS A 196 15.95 0.50 9.48
CA LYS A 196 15.52 1.35 10.61
C LYS A 196 14.65 2.48 10.09
N GLY A 197 13.51 2.68 10.74
CA GLY A 197 12.61 3.81 10.49
C GLY A 197 12.82 4.97 11.45
N TYR A 198 11.97 6.00 11.33
CA TYR A 198 11.91 7.10 12.27
C TYR A 198 11.45 6.65 13.67
N VAL A 199 11.99 7.27 14.72
CA VAL A 199 11.63 6.95 16.12
C VAL A 199 10.23 7.47 16.49
N SER A 200 9.74 8.48 15.77
CA SER A 200 8.44 9.10 16.02
C SER A 200 7.70 9.40 14.71
N PRO A 201 6.39 9.11 14.61
CA PRO A 201 5.57 9.48 13.44
C PRO A 201 5.51 10.98 13.16
N TYR A 202 5.84 11.83 14.15
CA TYR A 202 5.89 13.28 13.98
C TYR A 202 7.04 13.76 13.08
N PHE A 203 7.96 12.87 12.68
CA PHE A 203 9.01 13.20 11.70
C PHE A 203 8.58 13.05 10.25
N VAL A 204 7.37 12.53 9.99
CA VAL A 204 6.81 12.40 8.64
C VAL A 204 6.62 13.80 8.03
N THR A 205 7.21 14.01 6.87
CA THR A 205 7.09 15.26 6.08
C THR A 205 6.19 15.06 4.87
N ASP A 206 6.04 13.82 4.39
CA ASP A 206 5.09 13.41 3.37
C ASP A 206 4.03 12.49 4.01
N PRO A 207 2.86 13.02 4.37
CA PRO A 207 1.78 12.24 4.98
C PRO A 207 1.09 11.26 4.02
N GLU A 208 1.19 11.47 2.69
CA GLU A 208 0.55 10.61 1.71
C GLU A 208 1.33 9.29 1.58
N ARG A 209 2.66 9.41 1.49
CA ARG A 209 3.59 8.27 1.42
C ARG A 209 4.01 7.74 2.80
N MET A 210 3.69 8.48 3.87
CA MET A 210 4.16 8.21 5.23
C MET A 210 5.70 8.19 5.33
N GLU A 211 6.35 9.13 4.65
CA GLU A 211 7.80 9.24 4.53
C GLU A 211 8.36 10.50 5.22
N ALA A 212 9.62 10.43 5.66
CA ALA A 212 10.38 11.57 6.14
C ALA A 212 11.45 11.92 5.11
N VAL A 213 11.18 12.95 4.31
CA VAL A 213 12.02 13.41 3.21
C VAL A 213 12.79 14.65 3.66
N LEU A 214 14.12 14.56 3.65
CA LEU A 214 15.01 15.65 4.05
C LEU A 214 15.90 16.03 2.86
N ASP A 215 15.84 17.30 2.46
CA ASP A 215 16.67 17.83 1.37
C ASP A 215 18.03 18.32 1.88
N GLU A 216 19.10 17.90 1.20
CA GLU A 216 20.51 18.11 1.55
C GLU A 216 20.83 18.14 3.07
N PRO A 217 20.45 17.12 3.86
CA PRO A 217 20.57 17.16 5.32
C PRO A 217 22.02 17.02 5.77
N TYR A 218 22.33 17.60 6.93
CA TYR A 218 23.47 17.12 7.71
C TYR A 218 23.15 15.75 8.31
N VAL A 219 24.15 14.87 8.40
CA VAL A 219 24.01 13.56 9.03
C VAL A 219 24.90 13.49 10.27
N LEU A 220 24.27 13.39 11.45
CA LEU A 220 24.95 13.14 12.72
C LEU A 220 24.96 11.64 12.99
N ILE A 221 26.16 11.07 13.10
CA ILE A 221 26.35 9.66 13.50
C ILE A 221 26.94 9.62 14.91
N ALA A 222 26.20 9.02 15.84
CA ALA A 222 26.61 8.88 17.23
C ALA A 222 26.59 7.41 17.66
N ASN A 223 27.75 6.87 18.06
CA ASN A 223 27.85 5.48 18.54
C ASN A 223 27.48 5.34 20.03
N GLN A 224 26.46 6.06 20.47
CA GLN A 224 25.97 6.03 21.85
C GLN A 224 24.52 6.50 21.90
N LYS A 225 23.78 6.00 22.89
CA LYS A 225 22.40 6.44 23.14
C LYS A 225 22.35 7.90 23.59
N ILE A 226 21.59 8.72 22.86
CA ILE A 226 21.34 10.11 23.23
C ILE A 226 20.13 10.17 24.17
N SER A 227 20.37 10.44 25.45
CA SER A 227 19.30 10.49 26.46
C SER A 227 18.93 11.91 26.90
N ALA A 228 19.80 12.89 26.66
CA ALA A 228 19.60 14.28 27.06
C ALA A 228 19.78 15.23 25.86
N VAL A 229 18.81 16.14 25.68
CA VAL A 229 18.87 17.15 24.60
C VAL A 229 20.09 18.07 24.73
N ARG A 230 20.61 18.25 25.95
CA ARG A 230 21.77 19.09 26.23
C ARG A 230 23.01 18.67 25.45
N ASP A 231 23.17 17.38 25.19
CA ASP A 231 24.31 16.83 24.45
C ASP A 231 24.25 17.18 22.95
N LEU A 232 23.06 17.49 22.44
CA LEU A 232 22.82 17.88 21.05
C LEU A 232 22.85 19.40 20.83
N LEU A 233 22.63 20.22 21.86
CA LEU A 233 22.48 21.68 21.71
C LEU A 233 23.60 22.34 20.89
N PRO A 234 24.90 22.08 21.13
CA PRO A 234 25.96 22.74 20.38
C PRO A 234 25.96 22.40 18.88
N ILE A 235 25.47 21.20 18.52
CA ILE A 235 25.37 20.75 17.13
C ILE A 235 24.13 21.35 16.49
N LEU A 236 22.98 21.29 17.18
CA LEU A 236 21.72 21.87 16.71
C LEU A 236 21.86 23.36 16.40
N GLU A 237 22.52 24.13 17.27
CA GLU A 237 22.77 25.56 17.05
C GLU A 237 23.55 25.82 15.75
N LYS A 238 24.57 25.01 15.46
CA LYS A 238 25.36 25.15 14.23
C LYS A 238 24.57 24.75 12.99
N VAL A 239 23.82 23.66 13.04
CA VAL A 239 23.01 23.21 11.90
C VAL A 239 21.89 24.22 11.63
N MET A 240 21.25 24.74 12.67
CA MET A 240 20.20 25.75 12.54
C MET A 240 20.69 27.03 11.83
N GLN A 241 21.94 27.45 12.05
CA GLN A 241 22.53 28.60 11.35
C GLN A 241 22.67 28.39 9.83
N SER A 242 22.79 27.14 9.39
CA SER A 242 22.90 26.81 7.96
C SER A 242 21.54 26.74 7.25
N GLY A 243 20.43 26.71 8.00
CA GLY A 243 19.08 26.54 7.46
C GLY A 243 18.79 25.15 6.87
N LYS A 244 19.73 24.20 6.99
CA LYS A 244 19.58 22.83 6.48
C LYS A 244 18.98 21.87 7.51
N PRO A 245 18.30 20.80 7.09
CA PRO A 245 17.81 19.76 7.99
C PRO A 245 18.94 18.93 8.64
N LEU A 246 18.60 18.16 9.68
CA LEU A 246 19.51 17.25 10.38
C LEU A 246 18.90 15.85 10.51
N LEU A 247 19.58 14.83 9.98
CA LEU A 247 19.33 13.43 10.25
C LEU A 247 20.23 12.98 11.41
N ILE A 248 19.65 12.34 12.43
CA ILE A 248 20.40 11.78 13.57
C ILE A 248 20.32 10.26 13.54
N VAL A 249 21.47 9.61 13.44
CA VAL A 249 21.62 8.15 13.53
C VAL A 249 22.41 7.84 14.81
N ALA A 250 21.74 7.21 15.78
CA ALA A 250 22.30 6.88 17.08
C ALA A 250 21.87 5.48 17.55
N GLU A 251 22.49 5.00 18.65
CA GLU A 251 22.16 3.72 19.32
C GLU A 251 20.77 3.73 19.99
#